data_AF-A0AAU4KFH5-F1
#
_entry.id   AF-A0AAU4KFH5-F1
#
_cell.length_a   1.000
_cell.length_b   1.000
_cell.length_c   1.000
_cell.angle_alpha   90.00
_cell.angle_beta   90.00
_cell.angle_gamma   90.00
#
_symmetry.space_group_name_H-M   'P 1'
#
loop_
_entity.id
_entity.type
_entity.pdbx_description
1 polymer ?
#
loop_
_entity_poly.entity_id
_entity_poly.type
_entity_poly.pdbx_seq_one_letter_code
_entity_poly.pdbx_strand_id
1 'polypeptide(L)'
;MSVTRAEYCVIACAEAWRDNGEVLASPMGLIPSIGARLARHTFSPDLLLTDGEALLVGLDGTPEGWLPYRRHLTAVTGGRRHVMMGASQIDRFGNQNIACVGDWSRPRRQLLGVRGAPVNTLNNPTSYWIPRHSQRVFVERVDLVCGVGYDRAGAAGPSATRFHRLPRVVTDLAVLDFGTPDHSMRLVSVHPGVSAEQVGEATGFGLTVPDEVPFTREPTAEELELIRTVLDPAGRREREVPDPRGTSTGGPGGGGR
;
A
#
# COMPACT_ATOMS: atom_id res chain seq x y z
N MET A 1 15.66 11.69 -18.23
CA MET A 1 15.21 10.29 -18.05
C MET A 1 13.69 10.29 -17.92
N SER A 2 13.01 9.38 -18.63
CA SER A 2 11.56 9.20 -18.50
C SER A 2 11.20 8.68 -17.10
N VAL A 3 10.01 9.02 -16.61
CA VAL A 3 9.48 8.52 -15.32
C VAL A 3 9.25 7.01 -15.41
N THR A 4 9.69 6.24 -14.41
CA THR A 4 9.53 4.77 -14.34
C THR A 4 8.20 4.37 -13.71
N ARG A 5 7.76 3.12 -13.90
CA ARG A 5 6.55 2.60 -13.23
C ARG A 5 6.69 2.67 -11.70
N ALA A 6 7.86 2.32 -11.17
CA ALA A 6 8.13 2.38 -9.74
C ALA A 6 8.02 3.82 -9.20
N GLU A 7 8.41 4.83 -9.98
CA GLU A 7 8.26 6.25 -9.60
C GLU A 7 6.80 6.67 -9.51
N TYR A 8 5.94 6.24 -10.45
CA TYR A 8 4.47 6.43 -10.33
C TYR A 8 3.89 5.72 -9.11
N CYS A 9 4.38 4.52 -8.78
CA CYS A 9 3.97 3.79 -7.58
C CYS A 9 4.37 4.53 -6.30
N VAL A 10 5.58 5.10 -6.26
CA VAL A 10 6.06 5.87 -5.11
C VAL A 10 5.20 7.11 -4.87
N ILE A 11 4.92 7.91 -5.90
CA ILE A 11 4.05 9.10 -5.71
C ILE A 11 2.62 8.70 -5.37
N ALA A 12 2.09 7.61 -5.93
CA ALA A 12 0.77 7.11 -5.59
C ALA A 12 0.69 6.65 -4.13
N CYS A 13 1.75 6.00 -3.62
CA CYS A 13 1.88 5.69 -2.20
C CYS A 13 2.05 6.94 -1.33
N ALA A 14 2.73 7.98 -1.83
CA ALA A 14 2.86 9.26 -1.13
C ALA A 14 1.49 9.97 -0.98
N GLU A 15 0.66 9.94 -2.02
CA GLU A 15 -0.69 10.54 -2.02
C GLU A 15 -1.61 9.95 -0.95
N ALA A 16 -1.38 8.72 -0.50
CA ALA A 16 -2.15 8.12 0.59
C ALA A 16 -2.02 8.91 1.91
N TRP A 17 -0.97 9.71 2.07
CA TRP A 17 -0.71 10.49 3.28
C TRP A 17 -1.15 11.95 3.18
N ARG A 18 -1.66 12.39 2.02
CA ARG A 18 -2.12 13.77 1.85
C ARG A 18 -3.21 14.11 2.85
N ASP A 19 -3.11 15.29 3.46
CA ASP A 19 -4.05 15.83 4.44
C ASP A 19 -4.25 14.98 5.70
N ASN A 20 -3.33 14.06 6.00
CA ASN A 20 -3.41 13.24 7.21
C ASN A 20 -3.15 14.03 8.51
N GLY A 21 -2.49 15.19 8.43
CA GLY A 21 -2.02 15.95 9.58
C GLY A 21 -0.97 15.21 10.41
N GLU A 22 -0.87 15.55 11.69
CA GLU A 22 0.10 14.99 12.63
C GLU A 22 -0.32 13.59 13.11
N VAL A 23 0.03 12.57 12.32
CA VAL A 23 -0.22 11.15 12.62
C VAL A 23 1.02 10.31 12.40
N LEU A 24 1.05 9.14 13.06
CA LEU A 24 2.06 8.13 12.79
C LEU A 24 1.83 7.48 11.41
N ALA A 25 2.73 7.73 10.47
CA ALA A 25 2.77 7.00 9.21
C ALA A 25 3.49 5.66 9.42
N SER A 26 2.78 4.57 9.15
CA SER A 26 3.31 3.20 9.25
C SER A 26 3.31 2.50 7.89
N PRO A 27 4.25 2.86 6.99
CA PRO A 27 4.41 2.17 5.72
C PRO A 27 5.08 0.80 5.92
N MET A 28 4.46 -0.27 5.41
CA MET A 28 5.07 -1.60 5.39
C MET A 28 5.58 -1.90 3.97
N GLY A 29 6.90 -2.04 3.82
CA GLY A 29 7.55 -2.32 2.53
C GLY A 29 8.41 -1.16 2.04
N LEU A 30 9.14 -1.39 0.94
CA LEU A 30 10.11 -0.42 0.42
C LEU A 30 9.41 0.76 -0.26
N ILE A 31 8.61 0.53 -1.29
CA ILE A 31 7.90 1.62 -2.01
C ILE A 31 6.99 2.44 -1.08
N PRO A 32 6.17 1.85 -0.19
CA PRO A 32 5.40 2.60 0.80
C PRO A 32 6.26 3.48 1.70
N SER A 33 7.44 2.98 2.11
CA SER A 33 8.37 3.73 2.97
C SER A 33 8.97 4.93 2.24
N ILE A 34 9.32 4.76 0.96
CA ILE A 34 9.76 5.88 0.11
C ILE A 34 8.61 6.89 -0.03
N GLY A 35 7.39 6.43 -0.29
CA GLY A 35 6.22 7.30 -0.44
C GLY A 35 5.90 8.11 0.82
N ALA A 36 5.93 7.51 2.02
CA ALA A 36 5.70 8.21 3.28
C ALA A 36 6.77 9.28 3.56
N ARG A 37 8.04 8.96 3.30
CA ARG A 37 9.14 9.93 3.43
C ARG A 37 8.99 11.06 2.40
N LEU A 38 8.62 10.74 1.15
CA LEU A 38 8.37 11.72 0.12
C LEU A 38 7.25 12.69 0.53
N ALA A 39 6.13 12.17 1.04
CA ALA A 39 5.03 12.99 1.56
C ALA A 39 5.51 13.92 2.69
N ARG A 40 6.30 13.40 3.64
CA ARG A 40 6.86 14.21 4.74
C ARG A 40 7.83 15.29 4.25
N HIS A 41 8.59 15.04 3.19
CA HIS A 41 9.46 16.04 2.58
C HIS A 41 8.72 17.14 1.83
N THR A 42 7.46 16.93 1.44
CA THR A 42 6.77 17.80 0.47
C THR A 42 5.48 18.38 1.04
N PHE A 43 4.39 17.60 1.06
CA PHE A 43 3.05 18.09 1.32
C PHE A 43 2.43 17.59 2.63
N SER A 44 3.16 16.84 3.44
CA SER A 44 2.68 16.34 4.75
C SER A 44 3.80 16.37 5.81
N PRO A 45 4.35 17.55 6.13
CA PRO A 45 5.53 17.70 6.98
C PRO A 45 5.34 17.19 8.42
N ASP A 46 4.09 17.16 8.91
CA ASP A 46 3.74 16.78 10.28
C ASP A 46 3.68 15.25 10.50
N LEU A 47 3.90 14.44 9.46
CA LEU A 47 3.89 12.99 9.61
C LEU A 47 5.00 12.53 10.56
N LEU A 48 4.64 11.69 11.52
CA LEU A 48 5.58 11.01 12.40
C LEU A 48 6.07 9.72 11.72
N LEU A 49 7.38 9.50 11.72
CA LEU A 49 8.03 8.29 11.17
C LEU A 49 8.80 7.56 12.27
N THR A 50 9.07 6.27 12.05
CA THR A 50 9.87 5.45 12.95
C THR A 50 11.09 4.86 12.25
N ASP A 51 12.06 4.46 13.05
CA ASP A 51 13.20 3.62 12.63
C ASP A 51 12.81 2.16 12.33
N GLY A 52 11.55 1.79 12.57
CA GLY A 52 11.06 0.42 12.49
C GLY A 52 11.29 -0.40 13.77
N GLU A 53 11.88 0.19 14.80
CA GLU A 53 12.19 -0.45 16.08
C GLU A 53 11.45 0.22 17.24
N ALA A 54 12.04 1.26 17.83
CA ALA A 54 11.55 1.86 19.07
C ALA A 54 11.66 3.39 19.11
N LEU A 55 12.08 4.04 18.03
CA LEU A 55 12.27 5.49 17.98
C LEU A 55 11.35 6.13 16.95
N LEU A 56 10.87 7.32 17.30
CA LEU A 56 10.43 8.29 16.32
C LEU A 56 11.68 8.96 15.75
N VAL A 57 11.71 9.19 14.44
CA VAL A 57 12.87 9.75 13.75
C VAL A 57 12.48 10.87 12.79
N GLY A 58 13.33 11.88 12.71
CA GLY A 58 13.29 12.92 11.68
C GLY A 58 13.64 12.38 10.28
N LEU A 59 13.62 13.27 9.28
CA LEU A 59 13.89 12.91 7.87
C LEU A 59 15.32 12.41 7.62
N ASP A 60 16.27 12.88 8.44
CA ASP A 60 17.68 12.51 8.47
C ASP A 60 17.96 11.27 9.34
N GLY A 61 16.93 10.70 9.97
CA GLY A 61 17.06 9.58 10.91
C GLY A 61 17.41 9.99 12.34
N THR A 62 17.54 11.29 12.63
CA THR A 62 17.80 11.77 13.99
C THR A 62 16.64 11.39 14.91
N PRO A 63 16.88 10.74 16.06
CA PRO A 63 15.82 10.39 17.00
C PRO A 63 15.12 11.64 17.57
N GLU A 64 13.79 11.66 17.50
CA GLU A 64 12.95 12.75 18.03
C GLU A 64 11.97 12.28 19.12
N GLY A 65 11.92 10.97 19.39
CA GLY A 65 11.08 10.42 20.46
C GLY A 65 11.22 8.92 20.65
N TRP A 66 10.59 8.41 21.71
CA TRP A 66 10.63 6.99 22.07
C TRP A 66 9.25 6.34 21.94
N LEU A 67 9.15 5.39 21.02
CA LEU A 67 7.93 4.65 20.68
C LEU A 67 8.19 3.13 20.63
N PRO A 68 8.47 2.48 21.77
CA PRO A 68 8.61 1.02 21.84
C PRO A 68 7.28 0.34 21.50
N TYR A 69 7.33 -0.92 21.07
CA TYR A 69 6.15 -1.71 20.68
C TYR A 69 4.93 -1.57 21.60
N ARG A 70 5.12 -1.59 22.94
CA ARG A 70 4.02 -1.41 23.90
C ARG A 70 3.28 -0.07 23.72
N ARG A 71 4.01 1.02 23.47
CA ARG A 71 3.43 2.36 23.23
C ARG A 71 2.86 2.46 21.83
N HIS A 72 3.52 1.86 20.84
CA HIS A 72 2.99 1.76 19.48
C HIS A 72 1.61 1.06 19.48
N LEU A 73 1.44 -0.05 20.20
CA LEU A 73 0.14 -0.74 20.30
C LEU A 73 -0.93 0.13 20.94
N THR A 74 -0.60 0.89 21.98
CA THR A 74 -1.53 1.89 22.56
C THR A 74 -1.89 2.99 21.58
N ALA A 75 -0.92 3.47 20.78
CA ALA A 75 -1.17 4.50 19.76
C ALA A 75 -2.09 4.00 18.64
N VAL A 76 -1.93 2.74 18.22
CA VAL A 76 -2.77 2.08 17.20
C VAL A 76 -4.25 2.06 17.62
N THR A 77 -4.58 1.98 18.91
CA THR A 77 -5.99 2.03 19.36
C THR A 77 -6.55 3.45 19.47
N GLY A 78 -5.71 4.48 19.31
CA GLY A 78 -6.10 5.89 19.46
C GLY A 78 -6.43 6.62 18.16
N GLY A 79 -6.36 5.96 17.00
CA GLY A 79 -6.73 6.53 15.70
C GLY A 79 -5.77 7.56 15.10
N ARG A 80 -4.67 7.91 15.79
CA ARG A 80 -3.63 8.83 15.30
C ARG A 80 -2.53 8.11 14.52
N ARG A 81 -2.95 7.27 13.58
CA ARG A 81 -2.05 6.48 12.74
C ARG A 81 -2.71 6.22 11.40
N HIS A 82 -1.91 6.17 10.35
CA HIS A 82 -2.30 5.58 9.08
C HIS A 82 -1.28 4.49 8.75
N VAL A 83 -1.74 3.30 8.40
CA VAL A 83 -0.89 2.19 7.96
C VAL A 83 -1.10 1.88 6.50
N MET A 84 0.01 1.57 5.81
CA MET A 84 -0.04 0.95 4.50
C MET A 84 0.50 -0.48 4.62
N MET A 85 -0.35 -1.48 4.41
CA MET A 85 0.01 -2.90 4.54
C MET A 85 0.14 -3.58 3.17
N GLY A 86 0.84 -4.70 3.11
CA GLY A 86 0.71 -5.62 1.97
C GLY A 86 -0.54 -6.50 2.08
N ALA A 87 -0.85 -7.25 1.03
CA ALA A 87 -1.86 -8.30 1.08
C ALA A 87 -1.39 -9.53 0.29
N SER A 88 -1.64 -10.73 0.83
CA SER A 88 -1.55 -11.98 0.06
C SER A 88 -2.84 -12.23 -0.72
N GLN A 89 -3.98 -11.83 -0.14
CA GLN A 89 -5.26 -11.70 -0.85
C GLN A 89 -5.98 -10.44 -0.37
N ILE A 90 -6.73 -9.80 -1.26
CA ILE A 90 -7.67 -8.72 -0.97
C ILE A 90 -8.94 -8.94 -1.80
N ASP A 91 -10.12 -8.75 -1.20
CA ASP A 91 -11.39 -8.90 -1.91
C ASP A 91 -12.05 -7.56 -2.27
N ARG A 92 -13.18 -7.67 -2.99
CA ARG A 92 -13.91 -6.53 -3.55
C ARG A 92 -14.39 -5.51 -2.53
N PHE A 93 -14.45 -5.84 -1.23
CA PHE A 93 -14.85 -4.93 -0.15
C PHE A 93 -13.68 -4.54 0.76
N GLY A 94 -12.46 -4.94 0.39
CA GLY A 94 -11.24 -4.59 1.11
C GLY A 94 -10.91 -5.51 2.28
N ASN A 95 -11.56 -6.67 2.39
CA ASN A 95 -11.10 -7.67 3.34
C ASN A 95 -9.75 -8.18 2.87
N GLN A 96 -8.81 -8.28 3.81
CA GLN A 96 -7.43 -8.55 3.50
C GLN A 96 -6.93 -9.79 4.24
N ASN A 97 -6.06 -10.56 3.58
CA ASN A 97 -5.43 -11.75 4.13
C ASN A 97 -3.90 -11.67 4.05
N ILE A 98 -3.25 -11.99 5.16
CA ILE A 98 -1.81 -12.22 5.31
C ILE A 98 -1.50 -13.44 6.19
N ALA A 99 -2.52 -14.22 6.56
CA ALA A 99 -2.39 -15.27 7.56
C ALA A 99 -2.13 -16.65 6.95
N CYS A 100 -2.95 -17.08 6.00
CA CYS A 100 -2.86 -18.40 5.39
C CYS A 100 -3.66 -18.48 4.10
N VAL A 101 -3.36 -19.46 3.24
CA VAL A 101 -4.14 -19.80 2.05
C VAL A 101 -4.71 -21.21 2.21
N GLY A 102 -5.99 -21.39 1.90
CA GLY A 102 -6.79 -22.60 2.13
C GLY A 102 -7.50 -22.59 3.50
N ASP A 103 -8.02 -23.75 3.90
CA ASP A 103 -8.72 -23.92 5.18
C ASP A 103 -7.83 -23.54 6.37
N TRP A 104 -8.34 -22.70 7.27
CA TRP A 104 -7.64 -22.21 8.45
C TRP A 104 -7.17 -23.34 9.37
N SER A 105 -7.97 -24.41 9.52
CA SER A 105 -7.62 -25.51 10.43
C SER A 105 -6.43 -26.34 9.95
N ARG A 106 -6.21 -26.37 8.63
CA ARG A 106 -5.11 -27.07 7.98
C ARG A 106 -4.72 -26.35 6.68
N PRO A 107 -4.01 -25.21 6.76
CA PRO A 107 -3.80 -24.36 5.62
C PRO A 107 -2.90 -25.03 4.59
N ARG A 108 -3.24 -24.87 3.31
CA ARG A 108 -2.37 -25.29 2.20
C ARG A 108 -1.04 -24.54 2.24
N ARG A 109 -1.06 -23.27 2.67
CA ARG A 109 0.13 -22.46 2.88
C ARG A 109 -0.04 -21.57 4.11
N GLN A 110 0.84 -21.73 5.09
CA GLN A 110 0.95 -20.83 6.23
C GLN A 110 1.71 -19.56 5.86
N LEU A 111 1.25 -18.42 6.36
CA LEU A 111 1.91 -17.11 6.23
C LEU A 111 2.14 -16.51 7.64
N LEU A 112 1.87 -15.21 7.83
CA LEU A 112 2.29 -14.45 9.01
C LEU A 112 1.32 -14.52 10.21
N GLY A 113 0.16 -15.15 10.04
CA GLY A 113 -1.00 -14.94 10.92
C GLY A 113 -1.67 -13.56 10.69
N VAL A 114 -2.67 -13.22 11.52
CA VAL A 114 -3.46 -11.98 11.35
C VAL A 114 -2.69 -10.71 11.71
N ARG A 115 -1.61 -10.83 12.49
CA ARG A 115 -0.77 -9.72 12.96
C ARG A 115 -1.64 -8.60 13.55
N GLY A 116 -1.29 -7.34 13.31
CA GLY A 116 -2.08 -6.17 13.74
C GLY A 116 -3.22 -5.79 12.80
N ALA A 117 -3.46 -6.54 11.71
CA ALA A 117 -4.43 -6.14 10.68
C ALA A 117 -5.86 -5.89 11.24
N PRO A 118 -6.42 -6.71 12.17
CA PRO A 118 -7.75 -6.45 12.70
C PRO A 118 -7.86 -5.11 13.42
N VAL A 119 -6.89 -4.80 14.30
CA VAL A 119 -6.88 -3.55 15.07
C VAL A 119 -6.63 -2.36 14.15
N ASN A 120 -5.76 -2.52 13.15
CA ASN A 120 -5.49 -1.49 12.15
C ASN A 120 -6.77 -1.06 11.43
N THR A 121 -7.45 -2.01 10.79
CA THR A 121 -8.63 -1.71 9.96
C THR A 121 -9.81 -1.18 10.76
N LEU A 122 -9.91 -1.50 12.06
CA LEU A 122 -11.03 -1.07 12.90
C LEU A 122 -10.78 0.25 13.64
N ASN A 123 -9.53 0.71 13.74
CA ASN A 123 -9.19 1.91 14.53
C ASN A 123 -8.49 3.00 13.72
N ASN A 124 -7.98 2.70 12.53
CA ASN A 124 -7.11 3.61 11.78
C ASN A 124 -7.42 3.55 10.28
N PRO A 125 -7.19 4.67 9.55
CA PRO A 125 -6.98 4.61 8.11
C PRO A 125 -5.98 3.50 7.74
N THR A 126 -6.38 2.63 6.82
CA THR A 126 -5.57 1.49 6.38
C THR A 126 -5.57 1.43 4.85
N SER A 127 -4.43 1.75 4.23
CA SER A 127 -4.21 1.58 2.81
C SER A 127 -3.44 0.29 2.52
N TYR A 128 -3.41 -0.12 1.25
CA TYR A 128 -2.68 -1.31 0.82
C TYR A 128 -1.71 -1.01 -0.32
N TRP A 129 -0.55 -1.67 -0.30
CA TRP A 129 0.41 -1.69 -1.40
C TRP A 129 0.59 -3.12 -1.92
N ILE A 130 0.35 -3.32 -3.22
CA ILE A 130 0.43 -4.63 -3.89
C ILE A 130 1.41 -4.53 -5.05
N PRO A 131 2.68 -4.95 -4.89
CA PRO A 131 3.70 -4.79 -5.93
C PRO A 131 3.50 -5.67 -7.17
N ARG A 132 2.51 -6.58 -7.13
CA ARG A 132 2.12 -7.40 -8.28
C ARG A 132 0.61 -7.67 -8.27
N HIS A 133 -0.11 -6.90 -9.06
CA HIS A 133 -1.54 -7.06 -9.29
C HIS A 133 -1.80 -8.35 -10.05
N SER A 134 -2.63 -9.25 -9.49
CA SER A 134 -3.04 -10.48 -10.16
C SER A 134 -4.29 -11.07 -9.53
N GLN A 135 -4.98 -11.95 -10.26
CA GLN A 135 -6.19 -12.64 -9.81
C GLN A 135 -5.94 -13.56 -8.61
N ARG A 136 -4.67 -13.85 -8.28
CA ARG A 136 -4.29 -14.61 -7.08
C ARG A 136 -4.29 -13.75 -5.82
N VAL A 137 -4.12 -12.44 -5.98
CA VAL A 137 -4.14 -11.46 -4.89
C VAL A 137 -5.52 -10.81 -4.83
N PHE A 138 -6.06 -10.33 -5.93
CA PHE A 138 -7.40 -9.76 -6.01
C PHE A 138 -8.40 -10.90 -6.25
N VAL A 139 -9.06 -11.37 -5.20
CA VAL A 139 -9.90 -12.58 -5.20
C VAL A 139 -11.34 -12.24 -4.82
N GLU A 140 -12.32 -13.00 -5.30
CA GLU A 140 -13.74 -12.76 -4.95
C GLU A 140 -13.98 -12.80 -3.43
N ARG A 141 -13.25 -13.68 -2.72
CA ARG A 141 -13.29 -13.78 -1.26
C ARG A 141 -11.95 -14.23 -0.73
N VAL A 142 -11.47 -13.55 0.32
CA VAL A 142 -10.25 -13.96 1.02
C VAL A 142 -10.45 -15.25 1.82
N ASP A 143 -9.39 -16.07 1.92
CA ASP A 143 -9.45 -17.35 2.66
C ASP A 143 -9.57 -17.12 4.18
N LEU A 144 -8.86 -16.11 4.71
CA LEU A 144 -8.98 -15.64 6.08
C LEU A 144 -9.02 -14.11 6.12
N VAL A 145 -9.97 -13.56 6.85
CA VAL A 145 -10.09 -12.11 7.06
C VAL A 145 -9.15 -11.69 8.19
N CYS A 146 -8.01 -11.12 7.83
CA CYS A 146 -7.08 -10.47 8.75
C CYS A 146 -7.44 -8.99 8.90
N GLY A 147 -7.50 -8.26 7.78
CA GLY A 147 -8.03 -6.90 7.72
C GLY A 147 -9.52 -6.93 7.42
N VAL A 148 -10.32 -6.20 8.19
CA VAL A 148 -11.77 -6.11 8.03
C VAL A 148 -12.08 -5.20 6.84
N GLY A 149 -12.93 -5.65 5.91
CA GLY A 149 -13.47 -4.85 4.81
C GLY A 149 -14.80 -4.17 5.15
N TYR A 150 -15.30 -3.35 4.23
CA TYR A 150 -16.49 -2.52 4.44
C TYR A 150 -17.77 -3.33 4.67
N ASP A 151 -17.95 -4.45 3.96
CA ASP A 151 -19.09 -5.35 4.10
C ASP A 151 -19.19 -5.93 5.52
N ARG A 152 -18.05 -6.39 6.07
CA ARG A 152 -17.98 -6.98 7.41
C ARG A 152 -18.05 -5.92 8.51
N ALA A 153 -17.42 -4.76 8.33
CA ALA A 153 -17.57 -3.65 9.25
C ALA A 153 -19.04 -3.21 9.33
N GLY A 154 -19.72 -3.07 8.18
CA GLY A 154 -21.14 -2.75 8.10
C GLY A 154 -22.02 -3.78 8.82
N ALA A 155 -21.79 -5.07 8.58
CA ALA A 155 -22.53 -6.15 9.24
C ALA A 155 -22.30 -6.22 10.77
N ALA A 156 -21.12 -5.83 11.24
CA ALA A 156 -20.78 -5.79 12.67
C ALA A 156 -21.37 -4.57 13.41
N GLY A 157 -21.89 -3.57 12.67
CA GLY A 157 -22.63 -2.44 13.20
C GLY A 157 -21.76 -1.23 13.60
N PRO A 158 -22.37 -0.22 14.26
CA PRO A 158 -21.79 1.11 14.42
C PRO A 158 -20.44 1.16 15.14
N SER A 159 -20.16 0.19 16.04
CA SER A 159 -18.87 0.13 16.74
C SER A 159 -17.72 -0.21 15.78
N ALA A 160 -17.95 -1.10 14.81
CA ALA A 160 -16.96 -1.48 13.82
C ALA A 160 -16.79 -0.42 12.73
N THR A 161 -17.86 0.27 12.34
CA THR A 161 -17.80 1.29 11.29
C THR A 161 -17.26 2.65 11.75
N ARG A 162 -17.29 2.93 13.07
CA ARG A 162 -16.96 4.25 13.63
C ARG A 162 -15.62 4.84 13.15
N PHE A 163 -14.59 4.00 13.05
CA PHE A 163 -13.24 4.41 12.64
C PHE A 163 -12.72 3.62 11.43
N HIS A 164 -13.54 2.73 10.88
CA HIS A 164 -13.15 1.92 9.74
C HIS A 164 -13.04 2.78 8.48
N ARG A 165 -11.84 2.79 7.88
CA ARG A 165 -11.57 3.54 6.65
C ARG A 165 -10.44 2.88 5.87
N LEU A 166 -10.70 2.54 4.61
CA LEU A 166 -9.70 2.03 3.67
C LEU A 166 -9.47 3.06 2.55
N PRO A 167 -8.49 3.97 2.67
CA PRO A 167 -8.40 5.11 1.74
C PRO A 167 -7.99 4.72 0.33
N ARG A 168 -6.98 3.85 0.19
CA ARG A 168 -6.35 3.51 -1.09
C ARG A 168 -5.84 2.08 -1.13
N VAL A 169 -5.87 1.50 -2.32
CA VAL A 169 -5.06 0.34 -2.72
C VAL A 169 -4.17 0.81 -3.87
N VAL A 170 -2.87 0.77 -3.70
CA VAL A 170 -1.90 1.12 -4.75
C VAL A 170 -1.23 -0.18 -5.21
N THR A 171 -1.09 -0.33 -6.52
CA THR A 171 -0.50 -1.54 -7.14
C THR A 171 0.57 -1.16 -8.16
N ASP A 172 1.24 -2.12 -8.77
CA ASP A 172 2.11 -1.88 -9.93
C ASP A 172 1.35 -1.48 -11.21
N LEU A 173 0.02 -1.58 -11.22
CA LEU A 173 -0.82 -1.26 -12.37
C LEU A 173 -1.63 0.03 -12.20
N ALA A 174 -2.12 0.30 -10.99
CA ALA A 174 -3.20 1.25 -10.76
C ALA A 174 -3.32 1.70 -9.30
N VAL A 175 -4.08 2.78 -9.11
CA VAL A 175 -4.64 3.22 -7.83
C VAL A 175 -6.12 2.85 -7.79
N LEU A 176 -6.56 2.25 -6.69
CA LEU A 176 -7.95 1.86 -6.44
C LEU A 176 -8.44 2.42 -5.09
N ASP A 177 -9.75 2.51 -4.93
CA ASP A 177 -10.42 2.88 -3.67
C ASP A 177 -11.74 2.14 -3.48
N PHE A 178 -12.48 2.52 -2.43
CA PHE A 178 -13.81 1.96 -2.10
C PHE A 178 -14.87 3.08 -2.07
N GLY A 179 -14.75 4.05 -2.99
CA GLY A 179 -15.60 5.24 -3.05
C GLY A 179 -16.95 5.04 -3.76
N THR A 180 -17.35 3.80 -4.00
CA THR A 180 -18.66 3.44 -4.55
C THR A 180 -19.75 3.50 -3.48
N PRO A 181 -21.04 3.61 -3.85
CA PRO A 181 -22.13 3.62 -2.88
C PRO A 181 -22.21 2.37 -1.98
N ASP A 182 -21.79 1.22 -2.49
CA ASP A 182 -21.77 -0.06 -1.77
C ASP A 182 -20.39 -0.41 -1.20
N HIS A 183 -19.42 0.50 -1.31
CA HIS A 183 -18.01 0.28 -0.96
C HIS A 183 -17.34 -0.90 -1.66
N SER A 184 -17.86 -1.32 -2.83
CA SER A 184 -17.10 -2.17 -3.75
C SER A 184 -15.88 -1.43 -4.31
N MET A 185 -14.81 -2.17 -4.55
CA MET A 185 -13.56 -1.63 -5.07
C MET A 185 -13.75 -0.98 -6.44
N ARG A 186 -13.16 0.20 -6.61
CA ARG A 186 -13.24 1.02 -7.82
C ARG A 186 -11.85 1.44 -8.30
N LEU A 187 -11.68 1.43 -9.62
CA LEU A 187 -10.50 1.96 -10.28
C LEU A 187 -10.47 3.50 -10.20
N VAL A 188 -9.41 4.08 -9.63
CA VAL A 188 -9.23 5.54 -9.50
C VAL A 188 -8.37 6.08 -10.63
N SER A 189 -7.25 5.42 -10.92
CA SER A 189 -6.37 5.78 -12.03
C SER A 189 -5.53 4.58 -12.44
N VAL A 190 -5.08 4.55 -13.69
CA VAL A 190 -4.09 3.60 -14.19
C VAL A 190 -2.73 4.27 -14.30
N HIS A 191 -1.66 3.55 -14.00
CA HIS A 191 -0.32 4.09 -14.23
C HIS A 191 -0.08 4.25 -15.74
N PRO A 192 0.69 5.26 -16.19
CA PRO A 192 1.00 5.41 -17.61
C PRO A 192 1.51 4.13 -18.27
N GLY A 193 0.91 3.81 -19.43
CA GLY A 193 1.14 2.58 -20.17
C GLY A 193 0.33 1.35 -19.69
N VAL A 194 -0.61 1.51 -18.76
CA VAL A 194 -1.57 0.46 -18.35
C VAL A 194 -2.97 0.85 -18.85
N SER A 195 -3.73 -0.12 -19.36
CA SER A 195 -5.14 0.05 -19.70
C SER A 195 -6.05 -0.39 -18.55
N ALA A 196 -7.27 0.17 -18.48
CA ALA A 196 -8.29 -0.30 -17.52
C ALA A 196 -8.65 -1.78 -17.75
N GLU A 197 -8.65 -2.24 -19.01
CA GLU A 197 -8.83 -3.64 -19.40
C GLU A 197 -7.79 -4.54 -18.75
N GLN A 198 -6.51 -4.18 -18.82
CA GLN A 198 -5.42 -4.95 -18.19
C GLN A 198 -5.63 -5.09 -16.68
N VAL A 199 -6.11 -4.03 -16.00
CA VAL A 199 -6.42 -4.10 -14.56
C VAL A 199 -7.61 -5.04 -14.32
N GLY A 200 -8.66 -4.94 -15.14
CA GLY A 200 -9.83 -5.81 -15.07
C GLY A 200 -9.47 -7.28 -15.26
N GLU A 201 -8.70 -7.61 -16.28
CA GLU A 201 -8.20 -8.97 -16.55
C GLU A 201 -7.33 -9.50 -15.40
N ALA A 202 -6.55 -8.64 -14.76
CA ALA A 202 -5.73 -9.00 -13.60
C ALA A 202 -6.51 -9.06 -12.27
N THR A 203 -7.80 -8.73 -12.24
CA THR A 203 -8.66 -8.72 -11.04
C THR A 203 -9.59 -9.93 -11.04
N GLY A 204 -9.63 -10.69 -9.94
CA GLY A 204 -10.43 -11.92 -9.85
C GLY A 204 -11.91 -11.72 -9.52
N PHE A 205 -12.42 -10.49 -9.62
CA PHE A 205 -13.80 -10.10 -9.34
C PHE A 205 -14.23 -8.94 -10.25
N GLY A 206 -15.52 -8.66 -10.34
CA GLY A 206 -16.04 -7.52 -11.09
C GLY A 206 -15.60 -6.19 -10.49
N LEU A 207 -14.61 -5.54 -11.12
CA LEU A 207 -14.09 -4.24 -10.70
C LEU A 207 -14.99 -3.11 -11.20
N THR A 208 -15.33 -2.16 -10.33
CA THR A 208 -16.05 -0.96 -10.74
C THR A 208 -15.09 -0.02 -11.49
N VAL A 209 -15.36 0.22 -12.77
CA VAL A 209 -14.54 1.09 -13.64
C VAL A 209 -15.40 2.30 -14.05
N PRO A 210 -14.96 3.55 -13.79
CA PRO A 210 -15.67 4.73 -14.25
C PRO A 210 -15.58 4.89 -15.77
N ASP A 211 -16.49 5.66 -16.37
CA ASP A 211 -16.54 5.90 -17.82
C ASP A 211 -15.22 6.48 -18.36
N GLU A 212 -14.59 7.36 -17.58
CA GLU A 212 -13.27 7.91 -17.85
C GLU A 212 -12.30 7.55 -16.73
N VAL A 213 -11.23 6.82 -17.08
CA VAL A 213 -10.17 6.45 -16.14
C VAL A 213 -8.95 7.33 -16.43
N PRO A 214 -8.59 8.26 -15.54
CA PRO A 214 -7.40 9.08 -15.74
C PRO A 214 -6.13 8.26 -15.55
N PHE A 215 -5.03 8.76 -16.11
CA PHE A 215 -3.71 8.30 -15.70
C PHE A 215 -3.37 8.81 -14.30
N THR A 216 -2.57 8.04 -13.57
CA THR A 216 -1.90 8.55 -12.35
C THR A 216 -1.11 9.79 -12.72
N ARG A 217 -1.20 10.84 -11.90
CA ARG A 217 -0.56 12.14 -12.16
C ARG A 217 0.94 11.99 -12.42
N GLU A 218 1.49 12.92 -13.19
CA GLU A 218 2.94 13.03 -13.33
C GLU A 218 3.58 13.42 -11.98
N PRO A 219 4.76 12.86 -11.64
CA PRO A 219 5.57 13.37 -10.53
C PRO A 219 6.11 14.76 -10.86
N THR A 220 6.23 15.62 -9.87
CA THR A 220 6.91 16.90 -10.04
C THR A 220 8.43 16.70 -10.19
N ALA A 221 9.12 17.72 -10.69
CA ALA A 221 10.58 17.69 -10.78
C ALA A 221 11.23 17.52 -9.39
N GLU A 222 10.68 18.17 -8.37
CA GLU A 222 11.12 18.06 -6.97
C GLU A 222 10.91 16.65 -6.43
N GLU A 223 9.74 16.03 -6.68
CA GLU A 223 9.47 14.66 -6.25
C GLU A 223 10.44 13.67 -6.89
N LEU A 224 10.70 13.81 -8.19
CA LEU A 224 11.66 12.96 -8.91
C LEU A 224 13.08 13.11 -8.35
N GLU A 225 13.52 14.34 -8.07
CA GLU A 225 14.83 14.60 -7.48
C GLU A 225 14.94 13.91 -6.11
N LEU A 226 13.98 14.16 -5.20
CA LEU A 226 13.95 13.53 -3.87
C LEU A 226 13.99 12.00 -3.95
N ILE A 227 13.17 11.40 -4.81
CA ILE A 227 13.14 9.94 -4.99
C ILE A 227 14.51 9.42 -5.44
N ARG A 228 15.11 10.08 -6.45
CA ARG A 228 16.30 9.59 -7.15
C ARG A 228 17.60 9.88 -6.43
N THR A 229 17.69 10.92 -5.60
CA THR A 229 18.98 11.33 -5.00
C THR A 229 18.98 11.27 -3.48
N VAL A 230 17.84 11.37 -2.82
CA VAL A 230 17.74 11.41 -1.35
C VAL A 230 17.13 10.12 -0.78
N LEU A 231 15.97 9.71 -1.28
CA LEU A 231 15.15 8.68 -0.64
C LEU A 231 15.53 7.26 -1.06
N ASP A 232 15.86 7.06 -2.34
CA ASP A 232 16.28 5.77 -2.89
C ASP A 232 17.33 5.95 -4.02
N PRO A 233 18.53 6.47 -3.70
CA PRO A 233 19.59 6.70 -4.68
C PRO A 233 20.12 5.44 -5.33
N ALA A 234 19.98 4.28 -4.66
CA ALA A 234 20.37 2.99 -5.19
C ALA A 234 19.32 2.37 -6.14
N GLY A 235 18.18 3.04 -6.38
CA GLY A 235 17.14 2.55 -7.29
C GLY A 235 16.51 1.22 -6.87
N ARG A 236 16.43 0.93 -5.57
CA ARG A 236 15.90 -0.35 -5.06
C ARG A 236 14.43 -0.53 -5.42
N ARG A 237 13.67 0.56 -5.57
CA ARG A 237 12.27 0.53 -6.01
C ARG A 237 12.06 -0.23 -7.33
N GLU A 238 13.02 -0.16 -8.24
CA GLU A 238 12.96 -0.82 -9.55
C GLU A 238 13.07 -2.36 -9.44
N ARG A 239 13.57 -2.88 -8.31
CA ARG A 239 13.59 -4.33 -8.05
C ARG A 239 12.24 -4.84 -7.58
N GLU A 240 11.46 -3.99 -6.91
CA GLU A 240 10.11 -4.32 -6.44
C GLU A 240 9.10 -4.18 -7.58
N VAL A 241 9.23 -3.13 -8.39
CA VAL A 241 8.43 -2.92 -9.61
C VAL A 241 9.35 -2.63 -10.79
N PRO A 242 9.74 -3.65 -11.58
CA PRO A 242 10.57 -3.45 -12.76
C PRO A 242 9.89 -2.60 -13.82
N ASP A 243 10.64 -1.70 -14.47
CA ASP A 243 10.12 -0.97 -15.64
C ASP A 243 9.84 -1.95 -16.79
N PRO A 244 8.59 -2.03 -17.30
CA PRO A 244 8.26 -2.90 -18.42
C PRO A 244 9.01 -2.51 -19.72
N ARG A 245 9.54 -1.29 -19.81
CA ARG A 245 10.39 -0.83 -20.91
C ARG A 245 11.87 -1.20 -20.73
N GLY A 246 12.23 -1.78 -19.59
CA GLY A 246 13.58 -2.21 -19.26
C GLY A 246 14.02 -3.40 -20.12
N THR A 247 14.93 -3.13 -21.06
CA THR A 247 15.70 -4.13 -21.79
C THR A 247 16.40 -5.09 -20.82
N SER A 248 16.29 -6.40 -21.06
CA SER A 248 17.15 -7.40 -20.44
C SER A 248 18.62 -7.09 -20.76
N THR A 249 19.32 -6.40 -19.86
CA THR A 249 20.79 -6.45 -19.84
C THR A 249 21.19 -7.77 -19.19
N GLY A 250 20.92 -8.87 -19.90
CA GLY A 250 21.56 -10.14 -19.67
C GLY A 250 23.04 -9.98 -19.98
N GLY A 251 23.85 -9.74 -18.95
CA GLY A 251 25.29 -9.92 -19.05
C GLY A 251 25.59 -11.37 -19.45
N PRO A 252 26.55 -11.62 -20.35
CA PRO A 252 26.86 -12.99 -20.77
C PRO A 252 27.32 -13.78 -19.56
N GLY A 253 26.66 -14.91 -19.30
CA GLY A 253 27.11 -15.89 -18.33
C GLY A 253 28.54 -16.28 -18.66
N GLY A 254 29.46 -15.92 -17.77
CA GLY A 254 30.84 -16.38 -17.79
C GLY A 254 30.84 -17.89 -17.58
N GLY A 255 30.98 -18.63 -18.67
CA GLY A 255 31.42 -20.01 -18.63
C GLY A 255 32.85 -20.06 -18.11
N GLY A 256 33.05 -20.67 -16.95
CA GLY A 256 34.35 -20.88 -16.33
C GLY A 256 34.30 -22.12 -15.44
N ARG A 257 34.71 -23.22 -16.06
CA ARG A 257 35.18 -24.53 -15.55
C ARG A 257 35.06 -24.83 -14.06
#